data_AF-A0AA95BRQ1-F1
#
_entry.id   AF-A0AA95BRQ1-F1
#
_cell.length_a   1.000
_cell.length_b   1.000
_cell.length_c   1.000
_cell.angle_alpha   90.00
_cell.angle_beta   90.00
_cell.angle_gamma   90.00
#
_symmetry.space_group_name_H-M   'P 1'
#
loop_
_entity.id
_entity.type
_entity.pdbx_description
1 polymer ?
#
loop_
_entity_poly.entity_id
_entity_poly.type
_entity_poly.pdbx_seq_one_letter_code
_entity_poly.pdbx_strand_id
1 'polypeptide(L)'
;MEIVDALLQGQRGRRLLWEFMTVGEDESQTDFSPHPLHEAMYYASTGIDGLQYRGLESSDVIVEIERTVREGAEKLAELLERTELFEVKHCMLQSALESSVDAAMYWQPPYGQEFVLASPILSVQLERIAKHIAASGQIDYWFDPLDMAAQHRVNFDIAGSLAPGTDKKRTGLESLIAWKDHVLRTEMRDARENQSLPIGNFGGEWWSAPNMYLEETCGEFATAQPVGLICVEDGFGWEKSNHKISRHTP
;
A
#
# COMPACT_ATOMS: atom_id res chain seq x y z
N MET A 1 -11.56 6.17 16.58
CA MET A 1 -11.84 6.20 15.14
C MET A 1 -12.46 4.87 14.82
N GLU A 2 -13.66 4.86 14.23
CA GLU A 2 -14.32 3.59 13.87
C GLU A 2 -13.54 2.91 12.75
N ILE A 3 -13.47 1.57 12.75
CA ILE A 3 -12.73 0.78 11.75
C ILE A 3 -13.18 1.14 10.32
N VAL A 4 -14.48 1.34 10.12
CA VAL A 4 -15.06 1.75 8.83
C VAL A 4 -14.47 3.07 8.34
N ASP A 5 -14.37 4.08 9.22
CA ASP A 5 -13.80 5.37 8.87
C ASP A 5 -12.31 5.24 8.51
N ALA A 6 -11.57 4.42 9.27
CA ALA A 6 -10.15 4.17 9.03
C ALA A 6 -9.91 3.58 7.63
N LEU A 7 -10.76 2.63 7.20
CA LEU A 7 -10.68 2.00 5.88
C LEU A 7 -11.07 2.96 4.74
N LEU A 8 -12.02 3.88 4.95
CA LEU A 8 -12.47 4.76 3.88
C LEU A 8 -11.62 6.04 3.72
N GLN A 9 -10.99 6.49 4.80
CA GLN A 9 -10.25 7.76 4.83
C GLN A 9 -9.10 7.78 3.83
N GLY A 10 -8.32 6.70 3.78
CA GLY A 10 -7.10 6.61 3.00
C GLY A 10 -7.28 5.92 1.64
N GLN A 11 -6.41 6.28 0.70
CA GLN A 11 -6.27 5.59 -0.58
C GLN A 11 -6.04 4.08 -0.40
N ARG A 12 -5.13 3.71 0.51
CA ARG A 12 -4.79 2.30 0.79
C ARG A 12 -5.94 1.54 1.42
N GLY A 13 -6.71 2.17 2.32
CA GLY A 13 -7.89 1.53 2.86
C GLY A 13 -8.94 1.24 1.78
N ARG A 14 -9.22 2.19 0.87
CA ARG A 14 -10.12 1.95 -0.27
C ARG A 14 -9.60 0.88 -1.23
N ARG A 15 -8.28 0.84 -1.43
CA ARG A 15 -7.63 -0.22 -2.21
C ARG A 15 -7.82 -1.58 -1.56
N LEU A 16 -7.61 -1.71 -0.24
CA LEU A 16 -7.88 -2.95 0.49
C LEU A 16 -9.33 -3.43 0.34
N LEU A 17 -10.30 -2.51 0.41
CA LEU A 17 -11.72 -2.86 0.21
C LEU A 17 -11.99 -3.41 -1.19
N TRP A 18 -11.34 -2.81 -2.20
CA TRP A 18 -11.39 -3.29 -3.57
C TRP A 18 -10.72 -4.67 -3.71
N GLU A 19 -9.50 -4.81 -3.20
CA GLU A 19 -8.74 -6.06 -3.31
C GLU A 19 -9.42 -7.22 -2.58
N PHE A 20 -10.15 -6.95 -1.48
CA PHE A 20 -10.97 -7.96 -0.83
C PHE A 20 -12.06 -8.53 -1.77
N MET A 21 -12.68 -7.68 -2.58
CA MET A 21 -13.72 -8.11 -3.52
C MET A 21 -13.15 -8.88 -4.71
N THR A 22 -11.98 -8.50 -5.22
CA THR A 22 -11.32 -9.20 -6.32
C THR A 22 -10.75 -10.54 -5.88
N VAL A 23 -10.12 -10.63 -4.70
CA VAL A 23 -9.69 -11.92 -4.12
C VAL A 23 -10.89 -12.85 -3.91
N GLY A 24 -12.03 -12.32 -3.47
CA GLY A 24 -13.27 -13.10 -3.35
C GLY A 24 -13.83 -13.56 -4.70
N GLU A 25 -13.76 -12.72 -5.72
CA GLU A 25 -14.10 -13.08 -7.10
C GLU A 25 -13.23 -14.26 -7.56
N ASP A 26 -11.91 -14.17 -7.39
CA ASP A 26 -10.96 -15.21 -7.76
C ASP A 26 -11.20 -16.53 -7.01
N GLU A 27 -11.45 -16.49 -5.69
CA GLU A 27 -11.76 -17.71 -4.91
C GLU A 27 -13.10 -18.35 -5.31
N SER A 28 -14.07 -17.54 -5.77
CA SER A 28 -15.41 -18.03 -6.09
C SER A 28 -15.52 -18.66 -7.47
N GLN A 29 -14.58 -18.37 -8.37
CA GLN A 29 -14.65 -18.75 -9.76
C GLN A 29 -13.92 -20.06 -10.04
N THR A 30 -14.50 -20.88 -10.93
CA THR A 30 -13.76 -21.99 -11.54
C THR A 30 -12.95 -21.47 -12.72
N ASP A 31 -11.83 -22.14 -13.04
CA ASP A 31 -11.05 -21.88 -14.25
C ASP A 31 -11.97 -21.62 -15.46
N PHE A 32 -11.70 -20.55 -16.21
CA PHE A 32 -12.41 -20.06 -17.40
C PHE A 32 -13.67 -19.19 -17.21
N SER A 33 -14.06 -18.83 -15.98
CA SER A 33 -15.12 -17.83 -15.77
C SER A 33 -14.60 -16.40 -16.01
N PRO A 34 -15.45 -15.46 -16.48
CA PRO A 34 -15.07 -14.06 -16.60
C PRO A 34 -14.95 -13.43 -15.21
N HIS A 35 -13.93 -12.59 -15.01
CA HIS A 35 -13.68 -11.81 -13.79
C HIS A 35 -14.20 -10.36 -13.97
N PRO A 36 -15.51 -10.10 -13.82
CA PRO A 36 -16.11 -8.81 -14.16
C PRO A 36 -15.58 -7.65 -13.32
N LEU A 37 -15.18 -7.86 -12.06
CA LEU A 37 -14.59 -6.80 -11.25
C LEU A 37 -13.21 -6.43 -11.81
N HIS A 38 -12.35 -7.41 -12.06
CA HIS A 38 -11.04 -7.16 -12.68
C HIS A 38 -11.16 -6.48 -14.05
N GLU A 39 -12.03 -6.99 -14.91
CA GLU A 39 -12.24 -6.46 -16.26
C GLU A 39 -12.72 -5.01 -16.23
N ALA A 40 -13.72 -4.70 -15.39
CA ALA A 40 -14.25 -3.35 -15.28
C ALA A 40 -13.22 -2.36 -14.73
N MET A 41 -12.44 -2.75 -13.72
CA MET A 41 -11.37 -1.90 -13.19
C MET A 41 -10.27 -1.68 -14.22
N TYR A 42 -9.86 -2.72 -14.96
CA TYR A 42 -8.85 -2.60 -16.01
C TYR A 42 -9.25 -1.56 -17.07
N TYR A 43 -10.48 -1.63 -17.58
CA TYR A 43 -10.94 -0.65 -18.58
C TYR A 43 -11.09 0.75 -17.99
N ALA A 44 -11.56 0.87 -16.75
CA ALA A 44 -11.65 2.17 -16.08
C ALA A 44 -10.28 2.81 -15.86
N SER A 45 -9.28 2.03 -15.40
CA SER A 45 -7.97 2.57 -15.04
C SER A 45 -7.07 2.84 -16.24
N THR A 46 -7.04 1.95 -17.22
CA THR A 46 -6.15 2.10 -18.39
C THR A 46 -6.46 3.33 -19.24
N GLY A 47 -7.75 3.70 -19.33
CA GLY A 47 -8.16 4.95 -19.96
C GLY A 47 -7.58 6.17 -19.25
N ILE A 48 -7.57 6.17 -17.92
CA ILE A 48 -7.04 7.26 -17.08
C ILE A 48 -5.51 7.30 -17.17
N ASP A 49 -4.85 6.15 -17.05
CA ASP A 49 -3.39 6.04 -17.12
C ASP A 49 -2.86 6.56 -18.47
N GLY A 50 -3.53 6.19 -19.57
CA GLY A 50 -3.20 6.68 -20.91
C GLY A 50 -3.35 8.19 -21.08
N LEU A 51 -4.32 8.80 -20.39
CA LEU A 51 -4.54 10.25 -20.41
C LEU A 51 -3.52 10.99 -19.53
N GLN A 52 -3.17 10.46 -18.35
CA GLN A 52 -2.13 11.03 -17.50
C GLN A 52 -0.77 11.09 -18.23
N TYR A 53 -0.42 10.05 -18.98
CA TYR A 53 0.82 10.01 -19.74
C TYR A 53 0.89 11.06 -20.87
N ARG A 54 -0.26 11.56 -21.35
CA ARG A 54 -0.32 12.63 -22.36
C ARG A 54 -0.09 14.03 -21.79
N GLY A 55 -0.01 14.17 -20.46
CA GLY A 55 0.26 15.43 -19.77
C GLY A 55 -1.00 16.22 -19.42
N LEU A 56 -1.09 16.65 -18.15
CA LEU A 56 -2.22 17.41 -17.59
C LEU A 56 -2.21 18.91 -17.94
N GLU A 57 -1.40 19.33 -18.90
CA GLU A 57 -1.23 20.75 -19.25
C GLU A 57 -2.42 21.33 -20.04
N SER A 58 -3.30 20.47 -20.57
CA SER A 58 -4.51 20.88 -21.28
C SER A 58 -5.77 20.66 -20.44
N SER A 59 -6.62 21.69 -20.37
CA SER A 59 -7.94 21.61 -19.73
C SER A 59 -8.81 20.50 -20.31
N ASP A 60 -8.66 20.20 -21.60
CA ASP A 60 -9.45 19.17 -22.27
C ASP A 60 -9.10 17.76 -21.76
N VAL A 61 -7.82 17.52 -21.44
CA VAL A 61 -7.35 16.25 -20.87
C VAL A 61 -7.89 16.06 -19.46
N ILE A 62 -7.95 17.12 -18.65
CA ILE A 62 -8.51 17.06 -17.30
C ILE A 62 -10.00 16.70 -17.36
N VAL A 63 -10.77 17.36 -18.22
CA VAL A 63 -12.20 17.07 -18.41
C VAL A 63 -12.41 15.63 -18.89
N GLU A 64 -11.55 15.14 -19.79
CA GLU A 64 -11.62 13.76 -20.26
C GLU A 64 -11.33 12.75 -19.14
N ILE A 65 -10.31 13.00 -18.30
CA ILE A 65 -10.02 12.17 -17.12
C ILE A 65 -11.21 12.15 -16.16
N GLU A 66 -11.77 13.31 -15.81
CA GLU A 66 -12.93 13.40 -14.91
C GLU A 66 -14.13 12.61 -15.44
N ARG A 67 -14.37 12.66 -16.76
CA ARG A 67 -15.41 11.87 -17.42
C ARG A 67 -15.11 10.38 -17.36
N THR A 68 -13.88 9.95 -17.68
CA THR A 68 -13.49 8.53 -17.62
C THR A 68 -13.55 7.98 -16.19
N VAL A 69 -13.13 8.75 -15.19
CA VAL A 69 -13.26 8.40 -13.76
C VAL A 69 -14.73 8.19 -13.40
N ARG A 70 -15.61 9.11 -13.83
CA ARG A 70 -17.06 9.02 -13.57
C ARG A 70 -17.65 7.75 -14.18
N GLU A 71 -17.43 7.53 -15.48
CA GLU A 71 -17.98 6.38 -16.21
C GLU A 71 -17.48 5.05 -15.62
N GLY A 72 -16.19 4.96 -15.30
CA GLY A 72 -15.60 3.80 -14.65
C GLY A 72 -16.19 3.55 -13.25
N ALA A 73 -16.34 4.61 -12.45
CA ALA A 73 -16.92 4.52 -11.11
C ALA A 73 -18.41 4.13 -11.13
N GLU A 74 -19.20 4.65 -12.06
CA GLU A 74 -20.61 4.26 -12.25
C GLU A 74 -20.71 2.77 -12.60
N LYS A 75 -19.87 2.31 -13.54
CA LYS A 75 -19.85 0.89 -13.94
C LYS A 75 -19.48 -0.03 -12.78
N LEU A 76 -18.46 0.33 -12.00
CA LEU A 76 -18.05 -0.44 -10.83
C LEU A 76 -19.09 -0.39 -9.71
N ALA A 77 -19.76 0.75 -9.50
CA ALA A 77 -20.83 0.86 -8.51
C ALA A 77 -21.98 -0.11 -8.81
N GLU A 78 -22.42 -0.18 -10.08
CA GLU A 78 -23.46 -1.11 -10.53
C GLU A 78 -23.05 -2.58 -10.35
N LEU A 79 -21.78 -2.91 -10.63
CA LEU A 79 -21.27 -4.26 -10.45
C LEU A 79 -21.20 -4.63 -8.97
N LEU A 80 -20.56 -3.81 -8.15
CA LEU A 80 -20.43 -4.03 -6.71
C LEU A 80 -21.77 -4.09 -5.98
N GLU A 81 -22.77 -3.33 -6.43
CA GLU A 81 -24.14 -3.42 -5.89
C GLU A 81 -24.74 -4.81 -6.09
N ARG A 82 -24.49 -5.43 -7.25
CA ARG A 82 -25.03 -6.75 -7.60
C ARG A 82 -24.19 -7.91 -7.07
N THR A 83 -22.92 -7.68 -6.78
CA THR A 83 -22.04 -8.67 -6.21
C THR A 83 -22.42 -8.94 -4.75
N GLU A 84 -22.64 -10.21 -4.43
CA GLU A 84 -22.79 -10.67 -3.05
C GLU A 84 -21.46 -10.52 -2.31
N LEU A 85 -21.50 -10.09 -1.06
CA LEU A 85 -20.28 -9.95 -0.26
C LEU A 85 -19.81 -11.34 0.16
N PHE A 86 -18.54 -11.64 -0.15
CA PHE A 86 -17.92 -12.90 0.21
C PHE A 86 -17.75 -13.05 1.73
N GLU A 87 -17.68 -14.29 2.20
CA GLU A 87 -17.33 -14.57 3.59
C GLU A 87 -15.95 -13.98 3.92
N VAL A 88 -15.84 -13.26 5.03
CA VAL A 88 -14.58 -12.63 5.43
C VAL A 88 -13.66 -13.67 6.06
N LYS A 89 -12.61 -14.05 5.32
CA LYS A 89 -11.56 -14.98 5.80
C LYS A 89 -10.25 -14.24 6.01
N HIS A 90 -9.45 -14.71 6.98
CA HIS A 90 -8.12 -14.17 7.24
C HIS A 90 -7.18 -14.19 6.02
N CYS A 91 -7.20 -15.28 5.23
CA CYS A 91 -6.36 -15.38 4.03
C CYS A 91 -6.73 -14.33 2.98
N MET A 92 -8.02 -14.06 2.78
CA MET A 92 -8.48 -13.05 1.83
C MET A 92 -8.08 -11.65 2.28
N LEU A 93 -8.22 -11.34 3.57
CA LEU A 93 -7.79 -10.05 4.13
C LEU A 93 -6.28 -9.86 4.05
N GLN A 94 -5.52 -10.93 4.30
CA GLN A 94 -4.08 -10.93 4.17
C GLN A 94 -3.66 -10.64 2.72
N SER A 95 -4.22 -11.35 1.74
CA SER A 95 -3.94 -11.10 0.31
C SER A 95 -4.38 -9.71 -0.15
N ALA A 96 -5.55 -9.24 0.31
CA ALA A 96 -6.01 -7.90 -0.01
C ALA A 96 -5.10 -6.80 0.56
N LEU A 97 -4.62 -6.99 1.80
CA LEU A 97 -3.66 -6.06 2.41
C LEU A 97 -2.30 -6.12 1.72
N GLU A 98 -1.81 -7.32 1.36
CA GLU A 98 -0.60 -7.51 0.56
C GLU A 98 -0.65 -6.72 -0.73
N SER A 99 -1.68 -6.93 -1.57
CA SER A 99 -1.84 -6.21 -2.84
C SER A 99 -1.99 -4.71 -2.64
N SER A 100 -2.68 -4.27 -1.59
CA SER A 100 -2.80 -2.84 -1.28
C SER A 100 -1.47 -2.20 -0.85
N VAL A 101 -0.62 -2.94 -0.14
CA VAL A 101 0.70 -2.47 0.33
C VAL A 101 1.70 -2.51 -0.82
N ASP A 102 1.71 -3.56 -1.63
CA ASP A 102 2.57 -3.66 -2.82
C ASP A 102 2.37 -2.49 -3.78
N ALA A 103 1.11 -2.07 -3.99
CA ALA A 103 0.75 -0.90 -4.78
C ALA A 103 1.13 0.47 -4.16
N ALA A 104 1.75 0.49 -2.97
CA ALA A 104 2.14 1.72 -2.26
C ALA A 104 3.45 2.34 -2.79
N MET A 105 3.45 2.75 -4.05
CA MET A 105 4.58 3.47 -4.67
C MET A 105 4.42 5.00 -4.52
N TYR A 106 4.63 5.55 -3.33
CA TYR A 106 4.37 6.98 -3.06
C TYR A 106 5.25 7.97 -3.87
N TRP A 107 6.33 7.49 -4.47
CA TRP A 107 7.18 8.25 -5.40
C TRP A 107 6.68 8.24 -6.85
N GLN A 108 5.70 7.40 -7.18
CA GLN A 108 5.03 7.42 -8.48
C GLN A 108 3.74 8.26 -8.38
N PRO A 109 3.32 8.91 -9.48
CA PRO A 109 1.96 9.40 -9.59
C PRO A 109 0.93 8.28 -9.31
N PRO A 110 -0.22 8.57 -8.68
CA PRO A 110 -1.25 7.55 -8.47
C PRO A 110 -1.74 6.97 -9.79
N TYR A 111 -1.88 5.65 -9.87
CA TYR A 111 -2.48 4.96 -11.01
C TYR A 111 -3.97 5.27 -11.14
N GLY A 112 -4.54 5.07 -12.33
CA GLY A 112 -5.94 5.32 -12.66
C GLY A 112 -6.92 4.65 -11.72
N GLN A 113 -6.61 3.45 -11.21
CA GLN A 113 -7.42 2.74 -10.21
C GLN A 113 -7.68 3.59 -8.97
N GLU A 114 -6.69 4.38 -8.56
CA GLU A 114 -6.73 5.20 -7.36
C GLU A 114 -7.67 6.40 -7.52
N PHE A 115 -7.76 6.94 -8.74
CA PHE A 115 -8.74 7.96 -9.09
C PHE A 115 -10.16 7.40 -9.11
N VAL A 116 -10.34 6.20 -9.66
CA VAL A 116 -11.65 5.54 -9.69
C VAL A 116 -12.13 5.24 -8.28
N LEU A 117 -11.29 4.62 -7.44
CA LEU A 117 -11.61 4.30 -6.04
C LEU A 117 -11.80 5.54 -5.15
N ALA A 118 -11.20 6.69 -5.51
CA ALA A 118 -11.44 7.96 -4.84
C ALA A 118 -12.76 8.64 -5.26
N SER A 119 -13.44 8.13 -6.30
CA SER A 119 -14.70 8.71 -6.77
C SER A 119 -15.80 8.64 -5.70
N PRO A 120 -16.48 9.77 -5.40
CA PRO A 120 -17.63 9.77 -4.48
C PRO A 120 -18.76 8.82 -4.89
N ILE A 121 -18.84 8.44 -6.17
CA ILE A 121 -19.85 7.51 -6.70
C ILE A 121 -19.71 6.12 -6.07
N LEU A 122 -18.49 5.71 -5.70
CA LEU A 122 -18.23 4.42 -5.05
C LEU A 122 -18.38 4.44 -3.52
N SER A 123 -18.66 5.60 -2.92
CA SER A 123 -18.69 5.76 -1.45
C SER A 123 -19.64 4.77 -0.78
N VAL A 124 -20.86 4.59 -1.29
CA VAL A 124 -21.87 3.70 -0.72
C VAL A 124 -21.43 2.23 -0.78
N GLN A 125 -20.83 1.82 -1.89
CA GLN A 125 -20.40 0.44 -2.15
C GLN A 125 -19.16 0.10 -1.32
N LEU A 126 -18.18 1.01 -1.27
CA LEU A 126 -17.00 0.84 -0.42
C LEU A 126 -17.39 0.84 1.07
N GLU A 127 -18.31 1.71 1.49
CA GLU A 127 -18.82 1.71 2.86
C GLU A 127 -19.55 0.41 3.21
N ARG A 128 -20.34 -0.16 2.28
CA ARG A 128 -20.97 -1.48 2.44
C ARG A 128 -19.93 -2.58 2.67
N ILE A 129 -18.84 -2.58 1.90
CA ILE A 129 -17.75 -3.56 2.06
C ILE A 129 -17.01 -3.33 3.38
N ALA A 130 -16.68 -2.08 3.72
CA ALA A 130 -15.99 -1.74 4.96
C ALA A 130 -16.80 -2.17 6.20
N LYS A 131 -18.11 -1.92 6.21
CA LYS A 131 -19.00 -2.37 7.29
C LYS A 131 -19.06 -3.89 7.40
N HIS A 132 -19.05 -4.60 6.28
CA HIS A 132 -19.05 -6.06 6.26
C HIS A 132 -17.76 -6.65 6.84
N ILE A 133 -16.61 -6.11 6.44
CA ILE A 133 -15.31 -6.50 7.02
C ILE A 133 -15.27 -6.17 8.52
N ALA A 134 -15.64 -4.95 8.91
CA ALA A 134 -15.64 -4.55 10.32
C ALA A 134 -16.59 -5.44 11.17
N ALA A 135 -17.79 -5.73 10.68
CA ALA A 135 -18.77 -6.56 11.39
C ALA A 135 -18.32 -8.02 11.56
N SER A 136 -17.35 -8.49 10.76
CA SER A 136 -16.80 -9.84 10.90
C SER A 136 -15.88 -10.01 12.12
N GLY A 137 -15.34 -8.91 12.66
CA GLY A 137 -14.34 -8.90 13.75
C GLY A 137 -12.95 -9.41 13.35
N GLN A 138 -12.75 -9.83 12.10
CA GLN A 138 -11.50 -10.47 11.64
C GLN A 138 -10.30 -9.50 11.58
N ILE A 139 -10.54 -8.19 11.62
CA ILE A 139 -9.49 -7.15 11.59
C ILE A 139 -9.40 -6.34 12.88
N ASP A 140 -10.15 -6.69 13.93
CA ASP A 140 -10.16 -5.92 15.19
C ASP A 140 -8.75 -5.83 15.78
N TYR A 141 -8.00 -6.94 15.72
CA TYR A 141 -6.63 -7.01 16.23
C TYR A 141 -5.63 -6.13 15.47
N TRP A 142 -5.96 -5.65 14.26
CA TRP A 142 -5.10 -4.68 13.54
C TRP A 142 -5.07 -3.33 14.24
N PHE A 143 -6.06 -3.06 15.09
CA PHE A 143 -6.22 -1.83 15.84
C PHE A 143 -5.91 -2.00 17.34
N ASP A 144 -5.53 -3.21 17.76
CA ASP A 144 -5.12 -3.47 19.14
C ASP A 144 -3.81 -2.73 19.47
N PRO A 145 -3.56 -2.47 20.77
CA PRO A 145 -2.26 -1.98 21.21
C PRO A 145 -1.12 -2.91 20.75
N LEU A 146 0.04 -2.31 20.46
CA LEU A 146 1.24 -3.05 20.07
C LEU A 146 1.59 -4.16 21.07
N ASP A 147 1.59 -5.42 20.62
CA ASP A 147 2.08 -6.54 21.41
C ASP A 147 3.61 -6.63 21.34
N MET A 148 4.27 -6.17 22.41
CA MET A 148 5.73 -6.19 22.54
C MET A 148 6.33 -7.60 22.57
N ALA A 149 5.53 -8.64 22.85
CA ALA A 149 6.00 -10.02 22.93
C ALA A 149 5.99 -10.73 21.57
N ALA A 150 5.14 -10.29 20.64
CA ALA A 150 4.95 -10.87 19.31
C ALA A 150 5.55 -9.99 18.21
N GLN A 151 6.81 -9.57 18.39
CA GLN A 151 7.52 -8.73 17.42
C GLN A 151 8.53 -9.53 16.60
N HIS A 152 8.48 -9.35 15.29
CA HIS A 152 9.32 -10.03 14.32
C HIS A 152 10.18 -9.03 13.57
N ARG A 153 11.46 -9.36 13.44
CA ARG A 153 12.37 -8.69 12.52
C ARG A 153 12.47 -9.54 11.25
N VAL A 154 12.18 -8.92 10.11
CA VAL A 154 12.31 -9.53 8.78
C VAL A 154 13.48 -8.86 8.06
N ASN A 155 14.39 -9.66 7.50
CA ASN A 155 15.45 -9.16 6.62
C ASN A 155 15.42 -9.97 5.32
N PHE A 156 15.26 -9.29 4.19
CA PHE A 156 15.31 -9.92 2.87
C PHE A 156 16.76 -10.03 2.39
N ASP A 157 17.09 -11.18 1.81
CA ASP A 157 18.44 -11.44 1.30
C ASP A 157 18.60 -10.74 -0.06
N ILE A 158 18.96 -9.46 -0.05
CA ILE A 158 19.16 -8.67 -1.26
C ILE A 158 20.61 -8.82 -1.75
N ALA A 159 20.81 -9.47 -2.89
CA ALA A 159 22.13 -9.64 -3.50
C ALA A 159 22.75 -8.27 -3.86
N GLY A 160 23.94 -8.00 -3.34
CA GLY A 160 24.65 -6.73 -3.57
C GLY A 160 24.18 -5.57 -2.69
N SER A 161 23.22 -5.78 -1.79
CA SER A 161 22.92 -4.81 -0.73
C SER A 161 24.16 -4.65 0.16
N LEU A 162 24.72 -3.45 0.17
CA LEU A 162 25.61 -3.02 1.25
C LEU A 162 24.73 -2.97 2.49
N ALA A 163 24.64 -4.08 3.23
CA ALA A 163 24.11 -4.06 4.58
C ALA A 163 24.74 -2.85 5.28
N PRO A 164 23.95 -1.94 5.89
CA PRO A 164 24.50 -0.72 6.44
C PRO A 164 25.62 -1.10 7.41
N GLY A 165 26.85 -0.81 6.99
CA GLY A 165 28.06 -1.14 7.71
C GLY A 165 28.08 -0.32 8.98
N THR A 166 27.50 -0.86 10.06
CA THR A 166 27.63 -0.28 11.38
C THR A 166 27.90 -1.40 12.37
N ASP A 167 29.16 -1.82 12.41
CA ASP A 167 29.74 -2.64 13.50
C ASP A 167 29.64 -1.97 14.88
N LYS A 168 29.11 -0.74 14.96
CA LYS A 168 28.84 -0.02 16.20
C LYS A 168 27.41 -0.27 16.65
N LYS A 169 27.25 -1.03 17.74
CA LYS A 169 26.00 -1.04 18.53
C LYS A 169 25.68 0.38 18.95
N ARG A 170 24.57 0.93 18.43
CA ARG A 170 23.97 2.19 18.87
C ARG A 170 22.70 1.89 19.66
N THR A 171 22.39 2.73 20.63
CA THR A 171 21.04 2.82 21.20
C THR A 171 20.08 3.43 20.17
N GLY A 172 18.77 3.28 20.38
CA GLY A 172 17.76 3.87 19.48
C GLY A 172 17.90 5.39 19.34
N LEU A 173 18.21 6.10 20.44
CA LEU A 173 18.41 7.54 20.42
C LEU A 173 19.67 7.94 19.63
N GLU A 174 20.79 7.22 19.81
CA GLU A 174 22.02 7.46 19.06
C GLU A 174 21.83 7.21 17.56
N SER A 175 21.06 6.17 17.20
CA SER A 175 20.67 5.90 15.82
C SER A 175 19.84 7.02 15.21
N LEU A 176 18.85 7.54 15.94
CA LEU A 176 18.03 8.67 15.48
C LEU A 176 18.83 9.96 15.31
N ILE A 177 19.75 10.25 16.23
CA ILE A 177 20.66 11.41 16.10
C ILE A 177 21.55 11.24 14.88
N ALA A 178 22.12 10.05 14.66
CA ALA A 178 22.96 9.77 13.51
C ALA A 178 22.18 9.89 12.19
N TRP A 179 20.93 9.40 12.14
CA TRP A 179 20.05 9.56 10.98
C TRP A 179 19.74 11.03 10.71
N LYS A 180 19.36 11.81 11.74
CA LYS A 180 19.11 13.25 11.60
C LYS A 180 20.31 13.97 11.00
N ASP A 181 21.50 13.70 11.52
CA ASP A 181 22.74 14.33 11.03
C ASP A 181 23.06 13.93 9.59
N HIS A 182 22.72 12.69 9.20
CA HIS A 182 22.85 12.21 7.82
C HIS A 182 21.88 12.93 6.88
N VAL A 183 20.59 12.98 7.22
CA VAL A 183 19.56 13.69 6.44
C VAL A 183 19.95 15.15 6.22
N LEU A 184 20.36 15.87 7.27
CA LEU A 184 20.78 17.26 7.15
C LEU A 184 21.98 17.45 6.21
N ARG A 185 22.95 16.52 6.23
CA ARG A 185 24.09 16.58 5.30
C ARG A 185 23.67 16.27 3.86
N THR A 186 22.81 15.28 3.67
CA THR A 186 22.25 14.92 2.37
C THR A 186 21.47 16.09 1.78
N GLU A 187 20.54 16.69 2.52
CA GLU A 187 19.76 17.86 2.07
C GLU A 187 20.66 19.06 1.74
N MET A 188 21.67 19.35 2.57
CA MET A 188 22.63 20.42 2.30
C MET A 188 23.45 20.19 1.02
N ARG A 189 23.81 18.94 0.72
CA ARG A 189 24.50 18.56 -0.51
C ARG A 189 23.55 18.68 -1.69
N ASP A 190 22.39 18.05 -1.62
CA ASP A 190 21.41 17.98 -2.70
C ASP A 190 20.93 19.40 -3.05
N ALA A 191 20.72 20.28 -2.07
CA ALA A 191 20.39 21.69 -2.32
C ALA A 191 21.48 22.45 -3.09
N ARG A 192 22.75 22.05 -3.00
CA ARG A 192 23.85 22.65 -3.79
C ARG A 192 23.95 22.05 -5.18
N GLU A 193 23.81 20.73 -5.28
CA GLU A 193 23.96 19.98 -6.54
C GLU A 193 22.76 20.19 -7.47
N ASN A 194 21.55 20.30 -6.90
CA ASN A 194 20.30 20.45 -7.64
C ASN A 194 19.99 21.90 -8.03
N GLN A 195 20.75 22.90 -7.56
CA GLN A 195 20.48 24.33 -7.81
C GLN A 195 20.42 24.72 -9.29
N SER A 196 21.14 23.99 -10.14
CA SER A 196 21.24 24.27 -11.58
C SER A 196 20.50 23.24 -12.45
N LEU A 197 19.85 22.24 -11.84
CA LEU A 197 19.14 21.20 -12.58
C LEU A 197 17.72 21.67 -12.94
N PRO A 198 17.22 21.33 -14.14
CA PRO A 198 15.82 21.56 -14.50
C PRO A 198 14.88 20.90 -13.50
N ILE A 199 13.71 21.53 -13.28
CA ILE A 199 12.65 20.97 -12.44
C ILE A 199 12.32 19.55 -12.91
N GLY A 200 12.24 18.61 -11.96
CA GLY A 200 11.96 17.20 -12.23
C GLY A 200 13.19 16.36 -12.58
N ASN A 201 14.37 16.96 -12.69
CA ASN A 201 15.62 16.24 -12.97
C ASN A 201 16.53 16.17 -11.73
N PHE A 202 15.92 16.01 -10.55
CA PHE A 202 16.62 15.90 -9.28
C PHE A 202 16.66 14.43 -8.85
N GLY A 203 17.87 13.95 -8.53
CA GLY A 203 18.06 12.71 -7.79
C GLY A 203 18.31 13.01 -6.31
N GLY A 204 18.40 11.97 -5.49
CA GLY A 204 18.68 12.13 -4.08
C GLY A 204 18.36 10.87 -3.28
N GLU A 205 18.47 10.98 -1.97
CA GLU A 205 17.96 9.99 -1.04
C GLU A 205 16.48 10.30 -0.74
N TRP A 206 15.60 9.32 -0.86
CA TRP A 206 14.14 9.51 -0.79
C TRP A 206 13.52 8.93 0.48
N TRP A 207 14.34 8.30 1.34
CA TRP A 207 13.87 7.62 2.54
C TRP A 207 13.39 8.64 3.59
N SER A 208 12.11 8.56 3.96
CA SER A 208 11.49 9.41 4.99
C SER A 208 11.49 8.77 6.39
N ALA A 209 12.10 7.60 6.53
CA ALA A 209 12.20 6.84 7.78
C ALA A 209 13.66 6.46 8.08
N PRO A 210 14.04 6.33 9.36
CA PRO A 210 15.38 5.91 9.78
C PRO A 210 15.66 4.41 9.57
N ASN A 211 15.11 3.79 8.51
CA ASN A 211 15.13 2.33 8.27
C ASN A 211 16.55 1.74 8.19
N MET A 212 17.53 2.52 7.75
CA MET A 212 18.95 2.12 7.72
C MET A 212 19.68 2.32 9.06
N TYR A 213 19.03 2.95 10.03
CA TYR A 213 19.60 3.33 11.32
C TYR A 213 18.92 2.66 12.52
N LEU A 214 17.63 2.34 12.39
CA LEU A 214 16.83 1.64 13.38
C LEU A 214 16.38 0.30 12.84
N GLU A 215 16.33 -0.69 13.74
CA GLU A 215 15.74 -1.97 13.40
C GLU A 215 14.22 -1.84 13.38
N GLU A 216 13.62 -2.22 12.27
CA GLU A 216 12.17 -2.29 12.13
C GLU A 216 11.68 -3.66 12.61
N THR A 217 10.54 -3.65 13.31
CA THR A 217 9.81 -4.85 13.68
C THR A 217 8.37 -4.75 13.23
N CYS A 218 7.75 -5.91 13.03
CA CYS A 218 6.35 -6.04 12.67
C CYS A 218 5.67 -7.06 13.60
N GLY A 219 4.35 -6.95 13.72
CA GLY A 219 3.53 -7.99 14.34
C GLY A 219 3.33 -9.18 13.41
N GLU A 220 2.35 -10.01 13.75
CA GLU A 220 1.95 -11.19 12.98
C GLU A 220 0.49 -11.12 12.54
N PHE A 221 0.18 -11.76 11.42
CA PHE A 221 -1.21 -12.08 11.06
C PHE A 221 -1.77 -13.16 11.98
N ALA A 222 -3.09 -13.33 11.97
CA ALA A 222 -3.76 -14.45 12.66
C ALA A 222 -3.25 -15.84 12.22
N THR A 223 -2.61 -15.93 11.04
CA THR A 223 -1.94 -17.12 10.51
C THR A 223 -0.54 -17.35 11.11
N ALA A 224 -0.12 -16.55 12.10
CA ALA A 224 1.22 -16.50 12.70
C ALA A 224 2.36 -16.17 11.70
N GLN A 225 2.00 -15.57 10.56
CA GLN A 225 2.97 -15.08 9.58
C GLN A 225 3.35 -13.63 9.91
N PRO A 226 4.65 -13.28 9.98
CA PRO A 226 5.08 -11.90 10.19
C PRO A 226 4.54 -10.98 9.09
N VAL A 227 3.94 -9.85 9.47
CA VAL A 227 3.32 -8.93 8.49
C VAL A 227 4.36 -8.40 7.50
N GLY A 228 5.54 -8.00 7.97
CA GLY A 228 6.62 -7.46 7.13
C GLY A 228 7.30 -8.49 6.22
N LEU A 229 6.89 -9.77 6.25
CA LEU A 229 7.30 -10.75 5.25
C LEU A 229 6.47 -10.67 3.97
N ILE A 230 5.21 -10.24 4.09
CA ILE A 230 4.20 -10.27 3.04
C ILE A 230 3.90 -8.86 2.56
N CYS A 231 3.64 -7.95 3.51
CA CYS A 231 3.35 -6.56 3.22
C CYS A 231 4.66 -5.78 3.01
N VAL A 232 5.13 -5.76 1.77
CA VAL A 232 6.29 -5.00 1.32
C VAL A 232 5.82 -3.98 0.29
N GLU A 233 6.10 -2.69 0.52
CA GLU A 233 5.81 -1.63 -0.45
C GLU A 233 6.74 -1.77 -1.67
N ASP A 234 6.20 -1.60 -2.89
CA ASP A 234 6.96 -1.77 -4.15
C ASP A 234 7.76 -3.08 -4.17
N GLY A 235 7.07 -4.19 -3.90
CA GLY A 235 7.70 -5.49 -3.83
C GLY A 235 8.26 -5.90 -5.20
N PHE A 236 9.54 -6.24 -5.26
CA PHE A 236 10.15 -6.80 -6.48
C PHE A 236 9.87 -8.31 -6.65
N GLY A 237 8.79 -8.83 -6.06
CA GLY A 237 8.47 -10.27 -6.07
C GLY A 237 9.52 -11.13 -5.37
N TRP A 238 9.98 -10.72 -4.18
CA TRP A 238 11.06 -11.40 -3.47
C TRP A 238 10.69 -12.82 -3.03
N GLU A 239 11.45 -13.82 -3.51
CA GLU A 239 11.17 -15.24 -3.22
C GLU A 239 11.86 -15.77 -1.95
N LYS A 240 12.77 -14.99 -1.32
CA LYS A 240 13.60 -15.46 -0.20
C LYS A 240 13.82 -14.38 0.86
N SER A 241 13.70 -14.77 2.12
CA SER A 241 13.93 -13.91 3.29
C SER A 241 14.36 -14.71 4.52
N ASN A 242 14.93 -14.02 5.50
CA ASN A 242 15.23 -14.55 6.82
C ASN A 242 14.49 -13.74 7.89
N HIS A 243 13.84 -14.41 8.85
CA HIS A 243 13.14 -13.74 9.95
C HIS A 243 13.66 -14.20 11.32
N LYS A 244 13.61 -13.29 12.31
CA LYS A 244 13.96 -13.58 13.71
C LYS A 244 12.91 -12.95 14.63
N ILE A 245 12.56 -13.65 15.70
CA ILE A 245 11.68 -13.14 16.74
C ILE A 245 12.48 -12.21 17.65
N SER A 246 12.05 -10.96 17.78
CA SER A 246 12.61 -10.01 18.72
C SER A 246 11.84 -10.12 20.03
N ARG A 247 12.47 -10.61 21.08
CA ARG A 247 11.89 -10.63 22.43
C ARG A 247 12.45 -9.44 23.20
N HIS A 248 11.62 -8.43 23.44
CA HIS A 248 11.97 -7.40 24.42
C HIS A 248 11.94 -8.05 25.81
N THR A 249 13.12 -8.24 26.40
CA THR A 249 13.22 -8.60 27.81
C THR A 249 13.24 -7.29 28.59
N PRO A 250 12.35 -7.09 29.59
CA PRO A 250 12.26 -5.85 30.34
C PRO A 250 13.55 -5.50 31.10
#